data_AF-S7QCF2-F1
#
_entry.id   AF-S7QCF2-F1
#
_cell.length_a   1.000
_cell.length_b   1.000
_cell.length_c   1.000
_cell.angle_alpha   90.00
_cell.angle_beta   90.00
_cell.angle_gamma   90.00
#
_symmetry.space_group_name_H-M   'P 1'
#
loop_
_entity.id
_entity.type
_entity.pdbx_description
1 polymer ?
#
loop_
_entity_poly.entity_id
_entity_poly.type
_entity_poly.pdbx_seq_one_letter_code
_entity_poly.pdbx_strand_id
1 'polypeptide(L)' 'CSDVVKKPKLDQHGARCQSSFTCVDCHTTFYKPTEWKGHTTCISEAEKYQKALYKGPKGQQNGGNRNQNQK' A
#
# COMPACT_ATOMS: atom_id res chain seq x y z
N CYS A 1 17.14 -1.37 -15.23
CA CYS A 1 17.88 -2.64 -15.22
C CYS A 1 17.01 -3.84 -15.62
N SER A 2 15.69 -3.87 -15.38
CA SER A 2 14.78 -4.98 -15.79
C SER A 2 15.25 -6.40 -15.41
N ASP A 3 16.14 -6.49 -14.42
CA ASP A 3 16.78 -7.70 -13.95
C ASP A 3 16.04 -8.22 -12.71
N VAL A 4 15.92 -9.54 -12.61
CA VAL A 4 15.38 -10.21 -11.42
C VAL A 4 16.54 -10.62 -10.52
N VAL A 5 16.81 -9.83 -9.50
CA VAL A 5 17.90 -10.06 -8.54
C VAL A 5 17.38 -10.68 -7.25
N LYS A 6 18.09 -11.71 -6.77
CA LYS A 6 17.84 -12.30 -5.45
C LYS A 6 18.17 -11.28 -4.35
N LYS A 7 17.39 -11.27 -3.28
CA LYS A 7 17.56 -10.40 -2.08
C LYS A 7 19.01 -10.18 -1.59
N PRO A 8 19.85 -11.23 -1.40
CA PRO A 8 21.24 -11.01 -0.96
C PRO A 8 22.11 -10.23 -1.97
N LYS A 9 21.76 -10.25 -3.26
CA LYS A 9 22.45 -9.51 -4.32
C LYS A 9 21.79 -8.17 -4.66
N LEU A 10 20.60 -7.91 -4.10
CA LEU A 10 19.84 -6.69 -4.32
C LEU A 10 20.59 -5.46 -3.81
N ASP A 11 21.30 -5.57 -2.69
CA ASP A 11 22.09 -4.47 -2.11
C ASP A 11 23.21 -4.02 -3.05
N GLN A 12 24.00 -4.97 -3.55
CA GLN A 12 25.06 -4.70 -4.52
C GLN A 12 24.52 -4.17 -5.85
N HIS A 13 23.39 -4.70 -6.31
CA HIS A 13 22.73 -4.22 -7.53
C HIS A 13 22.13 -2.81 -7.34
N GLY A 14 21.56 -2.52 -6.17
CA GLY A 14 21.01 -1.21 -5.81
C GLY A 14 22.07 -0.11 -5.78
N ALA A 15 23.27 -0.42 -5.30
CA ALA A 15 24.40 0.50 -5.35
C ALA A 15 24.82 0.88 -6.78
N ARG A 16 24.60 -0.01 -7.76
CA ARG A 16 24.99 0.19 -9.17
C ARG A 16 23.86 0.75 -10.04
N CYS A 17 22.65 0.20 -9.91
CA CYS A 17 21.51 0.57 -10.75
C CYS A 17 20.75 1.79 -10.21
N GLN A 18 20.81 2.07 -8.89
CA GLN A 18 20.15 3.23 -8.24
C GLN A 18 18.69 3.44 -8.67
N SER A 19 18.00 2.35 -9.00
CA SER A 19 16.64 2.36 -9.52
C SER A 19 15.66 1.84 -8.47
N SER A 20 14.35 2.00 -8.71
CA SER A 20 13.30 1.45 -7.87
C SER A 20 13.22 -0.07 -8.02
N PHE A 21 12.99 -0.78 -6.92
CA PHE A 21 12.83 -2.23 -6.91
C PHE A 21 11.41 -2.60 -6.55
N THR A 22 10.83 -3.54 -7.27
CA THR A 22 9.49 -4.04 -6.98
C THR A 22 9.59 -5.47 -6.48
N CYS A 23 8.99 -5.77 -5.33
CA CYS A 23 8.83 -7.16 -4.89
C CYS A 23 7.82 -7.85 -5.80
N VAL A 24 8.20 -8.96 -6.40
CA VAL A 24 7.33 -9.74 -7.30
C VAL A 24 6.20 -10.42 -6.54
N ASP A 25 6.41 -10.77 -5.27
CA ASP A 25 5.43 -11.49 -4.45
C ASP A 25 4.29 -10.59 -3.94
N CYS A 26 4.60 -9.33 -3.58
CA CYS A 26 3.61 -8.39 -3.02
C CYS A 26 3.37 -7.14 -3.87
N HIS A 27 4.03 -7.01 -5.02
CA HIS A 27 3.97 -5.84 -5.93
C HIS A 27 4.25 -4.49 -5.24
N THR A 28 4.97 -4.49 -4.13
CA THR A 28 5.39 -3.24 -3.46
C THR A 28 6.65 -2.71 -4.12
N THR A 29 6.62 -1.45 -4.53
CA THR A 29 7.77 -0.74 -5.10
C THR A 29 8.51 0.02 -3.99
N PHE A 30 9.80 -0.24 -3.89
CA PHE A 30 10.72 0.37 -2.95
C PHE A 30 11.64 1.33 -3.69
N TYR A 31 11.85 2.50 -3.08
CA TYR A 31 12.70 3.56 -3.65
C TYR A 31 14.00 3.73 -2.87
N LYS A 32 14.09 3.17 -1.67
CA LYS A 32 15.23 3.35 -0.77
C LYS A 32 15.81 2.01 -0.31
N PRO A 33 17.14 1.91 -0.13
CA PRO A 33 17.81 0.72 0.37
C PRO A 33 17.30 0.21 1.71
N THR A 34 16.84 1.12 2.56
CA THR A 34 16.31 0.80 3.88
C THR A 34 15.01 0.00 3.81
N GLU A 35 14.19 0.20 2.78
CA GLU A 35 12.86 -0.41 2.71
C GLU A 35 12.92 -1.85 2.23
N TRP A 36 13.67 -2.15 1.16
CA TRP A 36 13.79 -3.52 0.67
C TRP A 36 14.67 -4.40 1.57
N LYS A 37 15.60 -3.82 2.35
CA LYS A 37 16.39 -4.56 3.36
C LYS A 37 15.53 -5.06 4.52
N GLY A 38 14.59 -4.24 4.98
CA GLY A 38 13.65 -4.59 6.05
C GLY A 38 12.48 -5.45 5.59
N HIS A 39 12.25 -5.55 4.28
CA HIS A 39 11.15 -6.31 3.71
C HIS A 39 11.43 -7.83 3.77
N THR A 40 11.34 -8.47 4.92
CA THR A 40 11.56 -9.93 5.09
C THR A 40 10.26 -10.73 5.01
N THR A 41 9.13 -10.11 5.32
CA THR A 41 7.78 -10.66 5.22
C THR A 41 7.03 -9.96 4.08
N CYS A 42 6.68 -10.71 3.03
CA CYS A 42 5.68 -10.22 2.09
C CYS A 42 4.34 -10.26 2.82
N ILE A 43 3.58 -9.16 2.79
CA ILE A 43 2.26 -9.12 3.38
C ILE A 43 1.45 -10.27 2.79
N SER A 44 1.13 -11.24 3.64
CA SER A 44 0.39 -12.43 3.27
C SER A 44 -1.10 -12.11 3.36
N GLU A 45 -1.93 -12.88 2.65
CA GLU A 45 -3.33 -12.62 2.32
C GLU A 45 -4.22 -12.00 3.42
N ALA A 46 -3.94 -12.24 4.70
CA ALA A 46 -4.70 -11.72 5.84
C ALA A 46 -4.78 -10.18 5.94
N GLU A 47 -3.71 -9.44 5.62
CA GLU A 47 -3.72 -7.97 5.75
C GLU A 47 -4.48 -7.28 4.60
N LYS A 48 -4.67 -7.98 3.47
CA LYS A 48 -5.52 -7.52 2.35
C LYS A 48 -7.01 -7.64 2.71
N TYR A 49 -7.41 -8.69 3.44
CA TYR A 49 -8.81 -8.89 3.84
C TYR A 49 -9.28 -7.91 4.94
N GLN A 50 -8.39 -7.44 5.82
CA GLN A 50 -8.78 -6.54 6.91
C GLN A 50 -8.94 -5.06 6.51
N LYS A 51 -8.38 -4.61 5.38
CA LYS A 51 -8.62 -3.23 4.88
C LYS A 51 -9.92 -3.08 4.07
N ALA A 52 -10.54 -4.17 3.64
CA ALA A 52 -11.82 -4.15 2.92
C ALA A 52 -13.05 -4.18 3.84
N LEU A 53 -12.88 -4.39 5.15
CA LEU A 53 -14.01 -4.66 6.06
C LEU A 53 -14.18 -3.67 7.23
N TYR A 54 -13.85 -2.38 7.08
CA TYR A 54 -14.50 -1.35 7.91
C TYR A 54 -14.37 0.07 7.35
N LYS A 55 -15.41 0.53 6.63
CA LYS A 55 -15.91 1.89 6.82
C LYS A 55 -17.33 1.72 7.36
N GLY A 56 -17.47 1.85 8.68
CA GLY A 56 -18.75 1.75 9.36
C GLY A 56 -19.82 2.66 8.76
N PRO A 57 -21.11 2.41 9.04
CA PRO A 57 -22.21 3.16 8.46
C PRO A 57 -22.03 4.65 8.80
N LYS A 58 -21.79 5.49 7.79
CA LYS A 58 -22.01 6.93 7.95
C LYS A 58 -23.49 7.08 8.23
N GLY A 59 -23.78 7.45 9.48
CA GLY A 59 -25.09 7.48 10.08
C GLY A 59 -26.16 8.03 9.15
N GLN A 60 -27.19 7.22 9.01
CA GLN A 60 -28.54 7.63 8.71
C GLN A 60 -29.02 8.57 9.84
N GLN A 61 -28.72 9.86 9.72
CA GLN A 61 -29.42 10.95 10.41
C GLN A 61 -29.99 11.81 9.29
N ASN A 62 -31.17 11.50 8.77
CA ASN A 62 -32.46 11.99 9.30
C ASN A 62 -32.31 13.35 10.00
N GLY A 63 -32.72 14.42 9.31
CA GLY A 63 -32.84 15.76 9.87
C GLY A 63 -32.32 16.85 8.93
N GLY A 64 -33.08 17.20 7.91
CA GLY A 64 -32.72 18.31 7.04
C GLY A 64 -33.65 18.63 5.88
N ASN A 65 -34.94 18.27 5.97
CA ASN A 65 -35.96 18.87 5.12
C ASN A 65 -36.81 19.82 5.96
N ARG A 66 -36.58 21.13 5.80
CA ARG A 66 -37.66 22.12 5.81
C ARG A 66 -37.27 23.32 4.96
N ASN A 67 -37.62 23.17 3.69
CA ASN A 67 -37.95 24.24 2.77
C ASN A 67 -39.16 25.05 3.32
N GLN A 68 -39.31 26.29 2.83
CA GLN A 68 -40.44 27.24 2.97
C GLN A 68 -40.50 28.06 4.28
N ASN A 69 -40.23 29.37 4.24
CA ASN A 69 -41.06 30.45 3.67
C ASN A 69 -42.50 30.40 4.22
N GLN A 70 -42.90 31.40 5.01
CA GLN A 70 -44.12 32.21 4.79
C GLN A 70 -44.61 32.93 6.06
N LYS A 71 -44.64 34.27 5.93
CA LYS A 71 -45.51 35.30 6.58
C LYS A 71 -45.44 35.54 8.09
#